data_AF-A0A1H7EFQ3-F1
#
_entry.id   AF-A0A1H7EFQ3-F1
#
_cell.length_a   1.000
_cell.length_b   1.000
_cell.length_c   1.000
_cell.angle_alpha   90.00
_cell.angle_beta   90.00
_cell.angle_gamma   90.00
#
_symmetry.space_group_name_H-M   'P 1'
#
loop_
_entity.id
_entity.type
_entity.pdbx_description
1 polymer ?
#
loop_
_entity_poly.entity_id
_entity_poly.type
_entity_poly.pdbx_seq_one_letter_code
_entity_poly.pdbx_strand_id
1 'polypeptide(L)'
;MQAFDASSMMHAWDNYPIDQFPSLWTWIANEIAAQRIVMAVVALEEVGHKLPECSTWLRSQNVAWLPMTAAVLSEAMRIKALLGINDDRYSQKASTRTTYSLSRPRS
;
A
#
# COMPACT_ATOMS: atom_id res chain seq x y z
N MET A 1 5.63 -7.36 -17.49
CA MET A 1 5.68 -6.27 -16.50
C MET A 1 4.67 -6.60 -15.41
N GLN A 2 5.14 -6.68 -14.17
CA GLN A 2 4.35 -6.98 -12.98
C GLN A 2 4.26 -5.72 -12.14
N ALA A 3 3.05 -5.32 -11.78
CA ALA A 3 2.82 -4.18 -10.91
C ALA A 3 2.88 -4.65 -9.44
N PHE A 4 3.75 -4.06 -8.66
CA PHE A 4 3.84 -4.29 -7.23
C PHE A 4 2.91 -3.34 -6.48
N ASP A 5 2.05 -3.92 -5.65
CA ASP A 5 1.18 -3.21 -4.73
C ASP A 5 1.97 -2.77 -3.49
N ALA A 6 1.54 -1.66 -2.89
CA ALA A 6 2.07 -1.14 -1.63
C ALA A 6 1.98 -2.19 -0.52
N SER A 7 0.83 -2.86 -0.35
CA SER A 7 0.66 -3.82 0.75
C SER A 7 1.61 -5.01 0.66
N SER A 8 1.83 -5.50 -0.55
CA SER A 8 2.78 -6.60 -0.82
C SER A 8 4.22 -6.18 -0.56
N MET A 9 4.61 -4.97 -0.98
CA MET A 9 5.95 -4.43 -0.72
C MET A 9 6.21 -4.22 0.78
N MET A 10 5.27 -3.62 1.50
CA MET A 10 5.38 -3.43 2.95
C MET A 10 5.48 -4.77 3.67
N HIS A 11 4.65 -5.74 3.30
CA HIS A 11 4.73 -7.08 3.85
C HIS A 11 6.09 -7.72 3.59
N ALA A 12 6.65 -7.56 2.38
CA ALA A 12 7.97 -8.09 2.05
C ALA A 12 9.07 -7.43 2.90
N TRP A 13 9.02 -6.11 3.08
CA TRP A 13 9.98 -5.35 3.88
C TRP A 13 9.98 -5.77 5.35
N ASP A 14 8.79 -5.93 5.94
CA ASP A 14 8.63 -6.27 7.36
C ASP A 14 9.04 -7.72 7.67
N ASN A 15 8.80 -8.64 6.74
CA ASN A 15 8.97 -10.08 7.00
C ASN A 15 10.29 -10.65 6.45
N TYR A 16 10.93 -9.95 5.49
CA TYR A 16 12.19 -10.38 4.91
C TYR A 16 13.22 -9.24 5.00
N PRO A 17 13.84 -9.02 6.17
CA PRO A 17 14.85 -7.97 6.33
C PRO A 17 16.00 -8.11 5.33
N ILE A 18 16.45 -6.99 4.76
CA ILE A 18 17.50 -6.98 3.73
C ILE A 18 18.77 -7.71 4.19
N ASP A 19 19.18 -7.51 5.44
CA ASP A 19 20.41 -8.10 5.98
C ASP A 19 20.31 -9.63 6.16
N GLN A 20 19.09 -10.14 6.36
CA GLN A 20 18.84 -11.57 6.56
C GLN A 20 18.52 -12.30 5.25
N PHE A 21 17.95 -11.59 4.27
CA PHE A 21 17.53 -12.14 2.98
C PHE A 21 18.13 -11.38 1.78
N PRO A 22 19.46 -11.18 1.70
CA PRO A 22 20.08 -10.33 0.69
C PRO A 22 19.82 -10.82 -0.74
N SER A 23 19.71 -12.15 -0.94
CA SER A 23 19.45 -12.74 -2.26
C SER A 23 18.07 -12.36 -2.82
N LEU A 24 17.05 -12.25 -1.95
CA LEU A 24 15.71 -11.82 -2.36
C LEU A 24 15.75 -10.38 -2.87
N TRP A 25 16.37 -9.49 -2.10
CA TRP A 25 16.44 -8.07 -2.45
C TRP A 25 17.35 -7.79 -3.64
N THR A 26 18.41 -8.57 -3.82
CA THR A 26 19.23 -8.56 -5.04
C THR A 26 18.39 -8.99 -6.25
N TRP A 27 17.58 -10.04 -6.11
CA TRP A 27 16.67 -10.45 -7.17
C TRP A 27 15.64 -9.36 -7.49
N ILE A 28 14.99 -8.77 -6.48
CA ILE A 28 14.05 -7.65 -6.68
C ILE A 28 14.74 -6.47 -7.39
N ALA A 29 15.95 -6.11 -6.98
CA ALA A 29 16.73 -5.04 -7.62
C ALA A 29 17.01 -5.36 -9.10
N ASN A 30 17.37 -6.60 -9.43
CA ASN A 30 17.58 -7.04 -10.81
C ASN A 30 16.28 -7.00 -11.64
N GLU A 31 15.15 -7.37 -11.05
CA GLU A 31 13.84 -7.30 -11.71
C GLU A 31 13.40 -5.85 -11.95
N ILE A 32 13.70 -4.95 -11.00
CA ILE A 32 13.50 -3.51 -11.14
C ILE A 32 14.38 -2.95 -12.28
N ALA A 33 15.67 -3.27 -12.26
CA ALA A 33 16.62 -2.81 -13.29
C ALA A 33 16.24 -3.32 -14.69
N ALA A 34 15.69 -4.53 -14.78
CA ALA A 34 15.15 -5.09 -16.01
C ALA A 34 13.76 -4.56 -16.40
N GLN A 35 13.21 -3.60 -15.65
CA GLN A 35 11.86 -3.03 -15.81
C GLN A 35 10.73 -4.08 -15.84
N ARG A 36 10.98 -5.24 -15.21
CA ARG A 36 9.97 -6.30 -15.08
C ARG A 36 9.05 -6.02 -13.90
N ILE A 37 9.55 -5.39 -12.85
CA ILE A 37 8.76 -4.88 -11.72
C ILE A 37 8.60 -3.37 -11.86
N VAL A 38 7.35 -2.91 -11.74
CA VAL A 38 6.98 -1.51 -11.69
C VAL A 38 6.03 -1.27 -10.52
N MET A 39 5.87 -0.02 -10.10
CA MET A 39 4.89 0.35 -9.07
C MET A 39 3.99 1.48 -9.55
N ALA A 40 2.74 1.52 -9.13
CA ALA A 40 1.93 2.72 -9.32
C ALA A 40 2.50 3.86 -8.47
N VAL A 41 2.40 5.12 -8.94
CA VAL A 41 2.86 6.28 -8.16
C VAL A 41 2.20 6.34 -6.77
N VAL A 42 0.89 6.04 -6.71
CA VAL A 42 0.12 6.00 -5.46
C VAL A 42 0.63 4.91 -4.51
N ALA A 43 1.06 3.76 -5.05
CA ALA A 43 1.61 2.67 -4.23
C ALA A 43 2.97 3.05 -3.64
N LEU A 44 3.83 3.69 -4.42
CA LEU A 44 5.12 4.19 -3.92
C LEU A 44 4.95 5.28 -2.86
N GLU A 45 3.95 6.15 -3.02
CA GLU A 45 3.58 7.15 -2.02
C GLU A 45 3.04 6.50 -0.75
N GLU A 46 2.17 5.49 -0.84
CA GLU A 46 1.66 4.77 0.34
C GLU A 46 2.79 4.10 1.12
N VAL A 47 3.70 3.42 0.43
CA VAL A 47 4.91 2.85 1.06
C VAL A 47 5.73 3.96 1.71
N GLY A 48 5.92 5.11 1.05
CA GLY A 48 6.68 6.23 1.61
C GLY A 48 6.06 6.86 2.86
N HIS A 49 4.74 6.83 3.01
CA HIS A 49 4.06 7.31 4.22
C HIS A 49 4.20 6.35 5.40
N LYS A 50 4.26 5.03 5.14
CA LYS A 50 4.28 4.00 6.19
C LYS A 50 5.69 3.49 6.53
N LEU A 51 6.53 3.30 5.53
CA LEU A 51 7.90 2.79 5.59
C LEU A 51 8.85 3.66 4.72
N PRO A 52 9.28 4.83 5.22
CA PRO A 52 10.11 5.77 4.46
C PRO A 52 11.44 5.18 3.97
N GLU A 53 12.05 4.29 4.75
CA GLU A 53 13.29 3.58 4.40
C GLU A 53 13.10 2.63 3.22
N CYS A 54 11.97 1.92 3.16
CA CYS A 54 11.60 1.07 2.04
C CYS A 54 11.45 1.89 0.76
N SER A 55 10.73 3.02 0.84
CA SER A 55 10.55 3.93 -0.29
C SER A 55 11.89 4.52 -0.78
N THR A 56 12.79 4.83 0.14
CA THR A 56 14.14 5.34 -0.18
C THR A 56 14.95 4.28 -0.93
N TRP A 57 14.90 3.03 -0.48
CA TRP A 57 15.56 1.91 -1.17
C TRP A 57 14.98 1.71 -2.58
N LEU A 58 13.66 1.70 -2.73
CA LEU A 58 13.02 1.55 -4.04
C LEU A 58 13.42 2.66 -5.03
N ARG A 59 13.51 3.90 -4.55
CA ARG A 59 13.97 5.04 -5.35
C ARG A 59 15.45 4.91 -5.72
N SER A 60 16.30 4.42 -4.81
CA SER A 60 17.71 4.21 -5.11
C SER A 60 17.93 3.11 -6.16
N GLN A 61 17.01 2.15 -6.26
CA GLN A 61 17.00 1.14 -7.33
C GLN A 61 16.40 1.65 -8.65
N ASN A 62 15.98 2.92 -8.74
CA ASN A 62 15.32 3.50 -9.91
C ASN A 62 14.06 2.72 -10.35
N VAL A 63 13.20 2.34 -9.39
CA VAL A 63 11.94 1.68 -9.73
C VAL A 63 11.11 2.51 -10.71
N ALA A 64 10.75 1.91 -11.84
CA ALA A 64 9.86 2.56 -12.80
C ALA A 64 8.45 2.65 -12.21
N TRP A 65 7.83 3.82 -12.35
CA TRP A 65 6.49 4.06 -11.87
C TRP A 65 5.47 4.21 -13.00
N LEU A 66 4.27 3.71 -12.76
CA LEU A 66 3.12 3.91 -13.63
C LEU A 66 2.41 5.21 -13.24
N PRO A 67 2.29 6.19 -14.16
CA PRO A 67 1.62 7.45 -13.89
C PRO A 67 0.11 7.25 -13.75
N MET A 68 -0.49 7.98 -12.82
CA MET A 68 -1.94 8.06 -12.71
C MET A 68 -2.48 9.06 -13.74
N THR A 69 -2.89 8.54 -14.90
CA THR A 69 -3.46 9.37 -15.98
C THR A 69 -4.96 9.57 -15.80
N ALA A 70 -5.52 10.59 -16.46
CA ALA A 70 -6.97 10.82 -16.47
C ALA A 70 -7.76 9.61 -16.99
N ALA A 71 -7.22 8.85 -17.95
CA ALA A 71 -7.83 7.63 -18.46
C ALA A 71 -7.89 6.52 -17.39
N VAL A 72 -6.80 6.32 -16.64
CA VAL A 72 -6.76 5.37 -15.53
C VAL A 72 -7.77 5.75 -14.45
N LEU A 73 -7.85 7.04 -14.11
CA LEU A 73 -8.81 7.54 -13.13
C LEU A 73 -10.27 7.34 -13.60
N SER A 74 -10.56 7.67 -14.85
CA SER A 74 -11.90 7.48 -15.43
C SER A 74 -12.32 6.01 -15.37
N GLU A 75 -11.40 5.09 -15.67
CA GLU A 75 -11.69 3.66 -15.63
C GLU A 75 -11.87 3.15 -14.19
N ALA A 76 -11.06 3.63 -13.24
CA ALA A 76 -11.24 3.33 -11.82
C ALA A 76 -12.62 3.78 -11.32
N MET A 77 -13.07 4.98 -11.72
CA MET A 77 -14.41 5.49 -11.39
C MET A 77 -15.53 4.65 -12.02
N ARG A 78 -15.32 4.18 -13.26
CA ARG A 78 -16.26 3.27 -13.93
C ARG A 78 -16.39 1.93 -13.19
N ILE A 79 -15.26 1.33 -12.79
CA ILE A 79 -15.24 0.10 -11.98
C ILE A 79 -15.94 0.34 -10.64
N LYS A 80 -15.63 1.45 -9.96
CA LYS A 80 -16.27 1.84 -8.70
C LYS A 80 -17.79 1.92 -8.82
N ALA A 81 -18.30 2.54 -9.89
CA ALA A 81 -19.72 2.66 -10.16
C ALA A 81 -20.38 1.29 -10.45
N LEU A 82 -19.72 0.42 -11.23
CA LEU A 82 -20.21 -0.94 -11.51
C LEU A 82 -20.33 -1.81 -10.26
N LEU A 83 -19.42 -1.61 -9.30
CA LEU A 83 -19.46 -2.30 -8.01
C LEU A 83 -20.51 -1.70 -7.05
N GLY A 84 -21.19 -0.61 -7.43
CA GLY A 84 -22.16 0.08 -6.58
C GLY A 84 -21.53 0.75 -5.35
N ILE A 85 -20.23 1.07 -5.40
CA ILE A 85 -19.52 1.75 -4.31
C ILE A 85 -19.90 3.25 -4.34
N ASN A 86 -20.90 3.61 -3.54
CA ASN A 86 -21.30 4.99 -3.31
C ASN A 86 -20.52 5.58 -2.12
N ASP A 87 -19.83 6.72 -2.33
CA ASP A 87 -18.99 7.38 -1.30
C ASP A 87 -19.77 7.78 -0.03
N ASP A 88 -21.09 7.96 -0.13
CA ASP A 88 -21.95 8.43 0.96
C ASP A 88 -22.11 7.45 2.14
N ARG A 89 -21.59 6.22 2.05
CA ARG A 89 -21.72 5.23 3.14
C ARG A 89 -20.54 5.19 4.11
N TYR A 90 -19.45 5.93 3.85
CA TYR A 90 -18.24 5.88 4.68
C TYR A 90 -17.95 7.15 5.49
N SER A 91 -18.88 8.12 5.51
CA SER A 91 -18.78 9.31 6.36
C SER A 91 -19.44 9.13 7.74
N GLN A 92 -19.22 8.00 8.42
CA GLN A 92 -19.43 7.91 9.86
C GLN A 92 -18.23 7.23 10.50
N LYS A 93 -17.21 8.04 10.83
CA LYS A 93 -16.34 7.72 11.96
C LYS A 93 -17.25 7.65 13.19
N ALA A 94 -17.69 6.45 13.56
CA ALA A 94 -18.27 6.20 14.87
C ALA A 94 -17.15 6.33 15.92
N SER A 95 -16.84 7.57 16.31
CA SER A 95 -16.05 7.83 17.51
C SER A 95 -16.98 7.72 18.72
N THR A 96 -17.45 6.51 19.02
CA THR A 96 -18.09 6.23 20.31
C THR A 96 -17.20 5.29 21.07
N ARG A 97 -16.35 5.89 21.92
CA ARG A 97 -15.56 5.21 22.93
C ARG A 97 -16.52 4.54 23.90
N THR A 98 -16.81 3.26 23.71
CA THR A 98 -17.55 2.44 24.70
C THR A 98 -16.69 2.27 25.94
N THR A 99 -16.88 3.14 26.94
CA THR A 99 -16.39 2.90 28.29
C THR A 99 -17.33 1.90 28.97
N TYR A 100 -16.86 0.67 29.20
CA TYR A 100 -17.54 -0.28 30.07
C TYR A 100 -17.50 0.24 31.51
N SER A 101 -18.62 0.80 31.98
CA SER A 101 -18.88 1.04 33.40
C SER A 101 -19.35 -0.27 34.02
N LEU A 102 -18.43 -1.00 34.68
CA LEU A 102 -18.75 -2.12 35.55
C LEU A 102 -19.44 -1.60 36.82
N SER A 103 -20.78 -1.54 36.82
CA SER A 103 -21.57 -1.40 38.03
C SER A 103 -21.57 -2.72 38.79
N ARG A 104 -20.78 -2.80 39.88
CA ARG A 104 -20.85 -3.88 40.86
C ARG A 104 -22.21 -3.87 41.57
N PRO A 105 -22.86 -5.03 41.80
CA PRO A 105 -24.06 -5.10 42.63
C PRO A 105 -23.67 -4.92 44.11
N ARG A 106 -24.43 -4.08 44.83
CA ARG A 106 -24.36 -4.00 46.30
C ARG A 106 -25.19 -5.14 46.90
N SER A 107 -24.62 -5.76 47.93
CA SER A 107 -25.27 -6.67 48.88
C SER A 107 -26.21 -5.91 49.80
#